data_AF-A0A251XWR7-F1
#
_entry.id   AF-A0A251XWR7-F1
#
_cell.length_a   1.000
_cell.length_b   1.000
_cell.length_c   1.000
_cell.angle_alpha   90.00
_cell.angle_beta   90.00
_cell.angle_gamma   90.00
#
_symmetry.space_group_name_H-M   'P 1'
#
loop_
_entity.id
_entity.type
_entity.pdbx_description
1 polymer ?
#
loop_
_entity_poly.entity_id
_entity_poly.type
_entity_poly.pdbx_seq_one_letter_code
_entity_poly.pdbx_strand_id
1 'polypeptide(L)'
;MPKVPEVLAPRRKTRQISVGKVKVGGNAQVSVQSMTTTQTTNINATLQQIAELTATGCDIVRVAVPHQDDADVLHILAKKSQIPIIADIHFQPRYVFTAIDAGVGAVRVNPGNIRKFDDQVGAIAKAAKAAGVSIRIGVNAGSLHPSLLQKYGKATPRRSSSPPSGRPASSRSTTSTTSRSRSSTTTRSSW
;
A
#
# COMPACT_ATOMS: atom_id res chain seq x y z
N MET A 1 21.03 -9.25 23.12
CA MET A 1 19.72 -8.76 22.62
C MET A 1 19.99 -7.64 21.64
N PRO A 2 19.31 -7.57 20.47
CA PRO A 2 19.46 -6.42 19.58
C PRO A 2 19.04 -5.15 20.32
N LYS A 3 19.86 -4.10 20.22
CA LYS A 3 19.59 -2.80 20.84
C LYS A 3 18.26 -2.27 20.32
N VAL A 4 17.33 -1.93 21.22
CA VAL A 4 16.06 -1.31 20.84
C VAL A 4 16.40 0.02 20.13
N PRO A 5 15.92 0.26 18.90
CA PRO A 5 16.20 1.49 18.19
C PRO A 5 15.75 2.69 19.01
N GLU A 6 16.58 3.73 19.05
CA GLU A 6 16.24 4.98 19.71
C GLU A 6 15.03 5.62 19.03
N VAL A 7 14.04 6.02 19.83
CA VAL A 7 12.81 6.63 19.31
C VAL A 7 13.12 8.07 18.89
N LEU A 8 13.36 8.28 17.59
CA LEU A 8 13.73 9.59 17.02
C LEU A 8 12.69 10.69 17.27
N ALA A 9 11.40 10.31 17.35
CA ALA A 9 10.29 11.21 17.64
C ALA A 9 9.07 10.42 18.12
N PRO A 10 8.17 11.02 18.93
CA PRO A 10 6.91 10.37 19.28
C PRO A 10 6.08 10.08 18.03
N ARG A 11 5.46 8.89 17.99
CA ARG A 11 4.58 8.50 16.88
C ARG A 11 3.40 9.47 16.79
N ARG A 12 3.10 9.91 15.57
CA ARG A 12 1.91 10.72 15.28
C ARG A 12 0.64 10.00 15.75
N LYS A 13 -0.25 10.72 16.45
CA LYS A 13 -1.59 10.23 16.80
C LYS A 13 -2.41 10.05 15.51
N THR A 14 -2.91 8.84 15.28
CA THR A 14 -3.72 8.49 14.10
C THR A 14 -4.93 7.66 14.49
N ARG A 15 -5.94 7.63 13.61
CA ARG A 15 -7.07 6.69 13.74
C ARG A 15 -6.56 5.26 13.58
N GLN A 16 -7.07 4.35 14.40
CA GLN A 16 -6.79 2.93 14.24
C GLN A 16 -7.72 2.31 13.18
N ILE A 17 -7.16 1.50 12.30
CA ILE A 17 -7.89 0.69 11.31
C ILE A 17 -7.52 -0.79 11.47
N SER A 18 -8.26 -1.66 10.78
CA SER A 18 -7.95 -3.10 10.71
C SER A 18 -7.61 -3.47 9.27
N VAL A 19 -6.51 -4.20 9.07
CA VAL A 19 -6.16 -4.88 7.82
C VAL A 19 -6.29 -6.37 8.11
N GLY A 20 -7.43 -6.96 7.75
CA GLY A 20 -7.84 -8.25 8.29
C GLY A 20 -7.77 -8.26 9.82
N LYS A 21 -7.02 -9.20 10.40
CA LYS A 21 -6.80 -9.29 11.86
C LYS A 21 -5.78 -8.29 12.42
N VAL A 22 -4.97 -7.63 11.59
CA VAL A 22 -3.87 -6.75 12.04
C VAL A 22 -4.39 -5.33 12.29
N LYS A 23 -4.13 -4.78 13.48
CA LYS A 23 -4.44 -3.38 13.82
C LYS A 23 -3.33 -2.45 13.35
N VAL A 24 -3.72 -1.32 12.76
CA VAL A 24 -2.80 -0.35 12.17
C VAL A 24 -3.18 1.06 12.61
N GLY A 25 -2.19 1.86 12.99
CA GLY A 25 -2.41 3.23 13.52
C GLY A 25 -2.78 3.24 15.01
N GLY A 26 -3.09 4.43 15.54
CA GLY A 26 -3.37 4.60 16.96
C GLY A 26 -2.21 4.15 17.85
N ASN A 27 -2.52 3.28 18.82
CA ASN A 27 -1.53 2.72 19.75
C ASN A 27 -1.03 1.32 19.34
N ALA A 28 -1.51 0.75 18.23
CA ALA A 28 -1.04 -0.54 17.74
C ALA A 28 0.45 -0.49 17.34
N GLN A 29 1.21 -1.57 17.51
CA GLN A 29 2.60 -1.60 17.08
C GLN A 29 2.74 -1.34 15.56
N VAL A 30 3.89 -0.84 15.12
CA VAL A 30 4.15 -0.59 13.70
C VAL A 30 4.29 -1.93 12.99
N SER A 31 3.27 -2.30 12.21
CA SER A 31 3.25 -3.52 11.40
C SER A 31 4.37 -3.54 10.36
N VAL A 32 5.06 -4.65 10.22
CA VAL A 32 5.99 -4.95 9.14
C VAL A 32 5.20 -5.39 7.91
N GLN A 33 5.46 -4.75 6.77
CA GLN A 33 4.83 -5.13 5.50
C GLN A 33 5.88 -5.51 4.46
N SER A 34 5.54 -6.47 3.62
CA SER A 34 6.37 -6.87 2.47
C SER A 34 5.49 -7.11 1.24
N MET A 35 6.11 -7.38 0.11
CA MET A 35 5.43 -7.65 -1.16
C MET A 35 6.01 -8.91 -1.79
N THR A 36 5.13 -9.76 -2.31
CA THR A 36 5.55 -10.92 -3.10
C THR A 36 6.17 -10.47 -4.43
N THR A 37 7.01 -11.33 -4.98
CA THR A 37 7.66 -11.14 -6.29
C THR A 37 7.25 -12.21 -7.30
N THR A 38 6.51 -13.22 -6.85
CA THR A 38 5.92 -14.26 -7.69
C THR A 38 4.79 -13.68 -8.57
N GLN A 39 4.49 -14.38 -9.66
CA GLN A 39 3.25 -14.13 -10.41
C GLN A 39 2.07 -14.58 -9.54
N THR A 40 1.09 -13.72 -9.33
CA THR A 40 -0.03 -13.96 -8.40
C THR A 40 -0.85 -15.18 -8.83
N THR A 41 -0.99 -15.42 -10.14
CA THR A 41 -1.59 -16.61 -10.74
C THR A 41 -0.87 -17.92 -10.38
N ASN A 42 0.42 -17.88 -10.03
CA ASN A 42 1.12 -19.02 -9.45
C ASN A 42 0.82 -19.10 -7.95
N ILE A 43 -0.33 -19.71 -7.63
CA ILE A 43 -0.87 -19.79 -6.27
C ILE A 43 0.12 -20.46 -5.32
N ASN A 44 0.72 -21.59 -5.71
CA ASN A 44 1.61 -22.35 -4.82
C ASN A 44 2.89 -21.57 -4.51
N ALA A 45 3.54 -21.00 -5.52
CA ALA A 45 4.75 -20.20 -5.31
C ALA A 45 4.44 -18.96 -4.47
N THR A 46 3.30 -18.31 -4.71
CA THR A 46 2.88 -17.12 -3.95
C THR A 46 2.58 -17.47 -2.49
N LEU A 47 1.86 -18.56 -2.22
CA LEU A 47 1.60 -19.01 -0.84
C LEU A 47 2.88 -19.43 -0.12
N GLN A 48 3.81 -20.10 -0.81
CA GLN A 48 5.11 -20.45 -0.25
C GLN A 48 5.89 -19.19 0.14
N GLN A 49 5.98 -18.20 -0.75
CA GLN A 49 6.66 -16.93 -0.43
C GLN A 49 5.97 -16.17 0.70
N ILE A 50 4.63 -16.20 0.78
CA ILE A 50 3.88 -15.63 1.91
C ILE A 50 4.25 -16.32 3.22
N ALA A 51 4.39 -17.64 3.23
CA ALA A 51 4.80 -18.40 4.41
C ALA A 51 6.24 -18.02 4.84
N GLU A 52 7.17 -17.90 3.89
CA GLU A 52 8.56 -17.44 4.15
C GLU A 52 8.59 -16.02 4.73
N LEU A 53 7.80 -15.10 4.18
CA LEU A 53 7.65 -13.74 4.72
C LEU A 53 7.03 -13.76 6.12
N THR A 54 6.03 -14.62 6.36
CA THR A 54 5.42 -14.78 7.68
C THR A 54 6.44 -15.27 8.71
N ALA A 55 7.25 -16.27 8.35
CA ALA A 55 8.30 -16.84 9.21
C ALA A 55 9.40 -15.82 9.58
N THR A 56 9.61 -14.80 8.75
CA THR A 56 10.56 -13.70 9.01
C THR A 56 9.96 -12.51 9.76
N GLY A 57 8.70 -12.62 10.20
CA GLY A 57 8.01 -11.60 11.00
C GLY A 57 7.26 -10.55 10.18
N CYS A 58 6.88 -10.86 8.94
CA CYS A 58 5.97 -10.01 8.17
C CYS A 58 4.55 -10.11 8.73
N ASP A 59 3.92 -8.97 9.03
CA ASP A 59 2.55 -8.92 9.57
C ASP A 59 1.50 -8.88 8.44
N ILE A 60 1.82 -8.23 7.33
CA ILE A 60 0.91 -7.99 6.21
C ILE A 60 1.68 -8.11 4.89
N VAL A 61 1.15 -8.88 3.95
CA VAL A 61 1.78 -9.07 2.64
C VAL A 61 0.97 -8.41 1.54
N ARG A 62 1.65 -7.85 0.54
CA ARG A 62 1.03 -7.31 -0.67
C ARG A 62 1.28 -8.24 -1.86
N VAL A 63 0.27 -8.40 -2.71
CA VAL A 63 0.37 -9.12 -3.99
C VAL A 63 -0.01 -8.19 -5.14
N ALA A 64 0.67 -8.30 -6.28
CA ALA A 64 0.38 -7.50 -7.45
C ALA A 64 -0.87 -8.01 -8.18
N VAL A 65 -1.73 -7.11 -8.66
CA VAL A 65 -2.92 -7.50 -9.45
C VAL A 65 -2.97 -6.71 -10.76
N PRO A 66 -2.03 -6.99 -11.70
CA PRO A 66 -1.96 -6.29 -12.98
C PRO A 66 -3.03 -6.73 -13.99
N HIS A 67 -3.46 -8.00 -13.98
CA HIS A 67 -4.41 -8.56 -14.95
C HIS A 67 -5.64 -9.18 -14.28
N GLN A 68 -6.61 -9.59 -15.10
CA GLN A 68 -7.85 -10.23 -14.63
C GLN A 68 -7.55 -11.56 -13.93
N ASP A 69 -6.70 -12.39 -14.52
CA ASP A 69 -6.35 -13.71 -13.97
C ASP A 69 -5.74 -13.60 -12.56
N ASP A 70 -4.98 -12.52 -12.29
CA ASP A 70 -4.45 -12.24 -10.96
C ASP A 70 -5.57 -11.96 -9.95
N ALA A 71 -6.61 -11.22 -10.37
CA ALA A 71 -7.76 -10.90 -9.55
C ALA A 71 -8.63 -12.14 -9.28
N ASP A 72 -8.79 -12.99 -10.30
CA ASP A 72 -9.64 -14.17 -10.23
C ASP A 72 -9.13 -15.21 -9.22
N VAL A 73 -7.81 -15.30 -9.00
CA VAL A 73 -7.21 -16.22 -8.02
C VAL A 73 -7.12 -15.65 -6.59
N LEU A 74 -7.40 -14.35 -6.38
CA LEU A 74 -7.21 -13.70 -5.07
C LEU A 74 -7.97 -14.38 -3.94
N HIS A 75 -9.18 -14.89 -4.21
CA HIS A 75 -10.00 -15.54 -3.19
C HIS A 75 -9.32 -16.80 -2.61
N ILE A 76 -8.55 -17.53 -3.44
CA ILE A 76 -7.78 -18.70 -3.02
C ILE A 76 -6.64 -18.26 -2.10
N LEU A 77 -5.91 -17.21 -2.50
CA LEU A 77 -4.79 -16.67 -1.72
C LEU A 77 -5.26 -16.09 -0.38
N ALA A 78 -6.32 -15.28 -0.38
CA ALA A 78 -6.87 -14.65 0.81
C ALA A 78 -7.36 -15.69 1.82
N LYS A 79 -7.98 -16.78 1.35
CA LYS A 79 -8.44 -17.88 2.21
C LYS A 79 -7.31 -18.71 2.80
N LYS A 80 -6.21 -18.92 2.06
CA LYS A 80 -5.11 -19.82 2.46
C LYS A 80 -3.96 -19.11 3.17
N SER A 81 -3.84 -17.79 3.04
CA SER A 81 -2.76 -17.02 3.64
C SER A 81 -2.85 -16.96 5.17
N GLN A 82 -1.72 -17.11 5.85
CA GLN A 82 -1.63 -17.03 7.32
C GLN A 82 -1.69 -15.58 7.84
N ILE A 83 -1.36 -14.62 6.98
CA ILE A 83 -1.37 -13.17 7.25
C ILE A 83 -2.27 -12.44 6.26
N PRO A 84 -2.82 -11.25 6.61
CA PRO A 84 -3.67 -10.49 5.69
C PRO A 84 -2.96 -10.13 4.38
N ILE A 85 -3.67 -10.32 3.27
CA ILE A 85 -3.22 -9.89 1.94
C ILE A 85 -3.72 -8.48 1.65
N ILE A 86 -2.86 -7.65 1.07
CA ILE A 86 -3.21 -6.41 0.37
C ILE A 86 -3.16 -6.65 -1.14
N ALA A 87 -4.26 -6.43 -1.85
CA ALA A 87 -4.26 -6.41 -3.31
C ALA A 87 -3.71 -5.07 -3.83
N ASP A 88 -2.67 -5.09 -4.66
CA ASP A 88 -2.04 -3.89 -5.24
C ASP A 88 -2.54 -3.61 -6.66
N ILE A 89 -3.49 -2.69 -6.78
CA ILE A 89 -4.18 -2.39 -8.03
C ILE A 89 -3.80 -1.00 -8.52
N HIS A 90 -3.30 -0.96 -9.76
CA HIS A 90 -2.78 0.27 -10.36
C HIS A 90 -3.66 0.85 -11.47
N PHE A 91 -4.42 0.04 -12.21
CA PHE A 91 -4.97 0.48 -13.49
C PHE A 91 -6.49 0.32 -13.62
N GLN A 92 -7.02 -0.85 -13.25
CA GLN A 92 -8.41 -1.21 -13.53
C GLN A 92 -9.28 -1.11 -12.27
N PRO A 93 -10.28 -0.21 -12.23
CA PRO A 93 -11.19 -0.09 -11.09
C PRO A 93 -11.94 -1.39 -10.78
N ARG A 94 -12.30 -2.16 -11.81
CA ARG A 94 -13.08 -3.41 -11.64
C ARG A 94 -12.37 -4.43 -10.73
N TYR A 95 -11.03 -4.48 -10.77
CA TYR A 95 -10.26 -5.38 -9.90
C TYR A 95 -10.39 -5.01 -8.42
N VAL A 96 -10.72 -3.76 -8.10
CA VAL A 96 -10.93 -3.32 -6.71
C VAL A 96 -12.13 -4.04 -6.11
N PHE A 97 -13.22 -4.15 -6.87
CA PHE A 97 -14.41 -4.88 -6.44
C PHE A 97 -14.12 -6.38 -6.33
N THR A 98 -13.48 -6.98 -7.33
CA THR A 98 -13.07 -8.39 -7.28
C THR A 98 -12.18 -8.68 -6.06
N ALA A 99 -11.24 -7.79 -5.73
CA ALA A 99 -10.38 -7.94 -4.57
C ALA A 99 -11.17 -7.82 -3.24
N ILE A 100 -12.13 -6.89 -3.16
CA ILE A 100 -13.01 -6.77 -1.99
C ILE A 100 -13.82 -8.06 -1.80
N ASP A 101 -14.43 -8.57 -2.86
CA ASP A 101 -15.23 -9.80 -2.82
C ASP A 101 -14.38 -11.05 -2.51
N ALA A 102 -13.11 -11.05 -2.92
CA ALA A 102 -12.15 -12.10 -2.60
C ALA A 102 -11.78 -12.18 -1.11
N GLY A 103 -12.16 -11.19 -0.29
CA GLY A 103 -11.90 -11.19 1.15
C GLY A 103 -10.48 -10.82 1.54
N VAL A 104 -9.79 -10.00 0.74
CA VAL A 104 -8.47 -9.46 1.11
C VAL A 104 -8.55 -8.55 2.34
N GLY A 105 -7.47 -8.43 3.11
CA GLY A 105 -7.46 -7.57 4.29
C GLY A 105 -7.51 -6.07 3.95
N ALA A 106 -6.96 -5.69 2.80
CA ALA A 106 -7.07 -4.35 2.24
C ALA A 106 -6.84 -4.33 0.73
N VAL A 107 -7.29 -3.26 0.08
CA VAL A 107 -6.92 -2.94 -1.30
C VAL A 107 -6.07 -1.68 -1.31
N ARG A 108 -4.90 -1.74 -1.96
CA ARG A 108 -4.12 -0.55 -2.28
C ARG A 108 -4.44 -0.10 -3.69
N VAL A 109 -4.78 1.17 -3.81
CA VAL A 109 -5.09 1.84 -5.07
C VAL A 109 -4.13 3.01 -5.31
N ASN A 110 -3.87 3.28 -6.58
CA ASN A 110 -3.18 4.50 -7.02
C ASN A 110 -4.12 5.35 -7.90
N PRO A 111 -4.84 6.32 -7.34
CA PRO A 111 -5.80 7.12 -8.10
C PRO A 111 -5.21 7.80 -9.34
N GLY A 112 -3.93 8.20 -9.30
CA GLY A 112 -3.26 8.84 -10.45
C GLY A 112 -3.08 7.92 -11.66
N ASN A 113 -3.16 6.60 -11.49
CA ASN A 113 -2.99 5.61 -12.55
C ASN A 113 -4.30 4.87 -12.91
N ILE A 114 -5.30 4.93 -12.03
CA ILE A 114 -6.57 4.22 -12.25
C ILE A 114 -7.51 5.09 -13.09
N ARG A 115 -7.93 4.58 -14.24
CA ARG A 115 -8.85 5.29 -15.14
C ARG A 115 -10.22 5.46 -14.49
N LYS A 116 -10.81 6.66 -14.56
CA LYS A 116 -12.14 6.98 -14.01
C LYS A 116 -12.31 6.60 -12.53
N PHE A 117 -11.23 6.65 -11.75
CA PHE A 117 -11.29 6.31 -10.33
C PHE A 117 -12.25 7.24 -9.56
N ASP A 118 -12.21 8.54 -9.88
CA ASP A 118 -13.00 9.57 -9.19
C ASP A 118 -14.51 9.28 -9.24
N ASP A 119 -15.01 8.82 -10.39
CA ASP A 119 -16.43 8.45 -10.58
C ASP A 119 -16.84 7.24 -9.74
N GLN A 120 -15.88 6.41 -9.30
CA GLN A 120 -16.14 5.15 -8.60
C GLN A 120 -15.78 5.19 -7.11
N VAL A 121 -15.19 6.29 -6.60
CA VAL A 121 -14.75 6.40 -5.20
C VAL A 121 -15.89 6.07 -4.22
N GLY A 122 -17.09 6.61 -4.46
CA GLY A 122 -18.25 6.37 -3.60
C GLY A 122 -18.67 4.89 -3.56
N ALA A 123 -18.69 4.24 -4.72
CA ALA A 123 -19.03 2.82 -4.84
C ALA A 123 -17.98 1.93 -4.18
N ILE A 124 -16.69 2.21 -4.42
CA ILE A 124 -15.56 1.49 -3.80
C ILE A 124 -15.61 1.64 -2.28
N ALA A 125 -15.81 2.86 -1.78
CA ALA A 125 -15.88 3.11 -0.33
C ALA A 125 -17.06 2.37 0.32
N LYS A 126 -18.22 2.33 -0.34
CA LYS A 126 -19.40 1.60 0.14
C LYS A 126 -19.15 0.09 0.17
N ALA A 127 -18.61 -0.48 -0.90
CA ALA A 127 -18.29 -1.91 -1.00
C ALA A 127 -17.25 -2.32 0.05
N ALA A 128 -16.17 -1.56 0.16
CA ALA A 128 -15.11 -1.82 1.13
C ALA A 128 -15.62 -1.75 2.57
N LYS A 129 -16.45 -0.76 2.89
CA LYS A 129 -17.08 -0.64 4.22
C LYS A 129 -17.99 -1.82 4.52
N ALA A 130 -18.81 -2.26 3.57
CA ALA A 130 -19.73 -3.39 3.74
C ALA A 130 -18.97 -4.70 3.97
N ALA A 131 -17.84 -4.91 3.27
CA ALA A 131 -17.00 -6.10 3.40
C ALA A 131 -15.98 -6.04 4.56
N GLY A 132 -15.86 -4.90 5.26
CA GLY A 132 -14.84 -4.71 6.29
C GLY A 132 -13.40 -4.64 5.75
N VAL A 133 -13.23 -4.32 4.47
CA VAL A 133 -11.93 -4.24 3.78
C VAL A 133 -11.39 -2.81 3.85
N SER A 134 -10.13 -2.65 4.28
CA SER A 134 -9.49 -1.34 4.32
C SER A 134 -9.01 -0.88 2.94
N ILE A 135 -9.05 0.42 2.65
CA ILE A 135 -8.50 1.00 1.42
C ILE A 135 -7.24 1.81 1.73
N ARG A 136 -6.16 1.54 1.00
CA ARG A 136 -4.90 2.31 1.04
C ARG A 136 -4.76 3.14 -0.22
N ILE A 137 -4.74 4.46 -0.07
CA ILE A 137 -4.38 5.37 -1.16
C ILE A 137 -2.86 5.50 -1.21
N GLY A 138 -2.22 5.02 -2.27
CA GLY A 138 -0.78 5.14 -2.47
C GLY A 138 -0.47 6.05 -3.65
N VAL A 139 -0.09 7.30 -3.38
CA VAL A 139 0.38 8.25 -4.39
C VAL A 139 1.91 8.29 -4.36
N ASN A 140 2.55 8.25 -5.52
CA ASN A 140 3.98 8.42 -5.66
C ASN A 140 4.30 9.60 -6.60
N ALA A 141 5.55 10.08 -6.59
CA ALA A 141 5.95 11.22 -7.40
C ALA A 141 5.73 11.01 -8.91
N GLY A 142 5.89 9.77 -9.39
CA GLY A 142 5.69 9.41 -10.79
C GLY A 142 4.23 9.26 -11.22
N SER A 143 3.28 9.26 -10.27
CA SER A 143 1.84 9.12 -10.52
C SER A 143 1.05 10.33 -10.02
N LEU A 144 1.69 11.50 -9.93
CA LEU A 144 0.99 12.73 -9.60
C LEU A 144 0.05 13.10 -10.75
N HIS A 145 -1.16 13.52 -10.41
CA HIS A 145 -2.12 13.99 -11.40
C HIS A 145 -1.53 15.18 -12.19
N PRO A 146 -1.68 15.25 -13.52
CA PRO A 146 -1.08 16.30 -14.35
C PRO A 146 -1.39 17.72 -13.86
N SER A 147 -2.59 17.95 -13.33
CA SER A 147 -2.96 19.27 -12.78
C SER A 147 -2.10 19.68 -11.57
N LEU A 148 -1.63 18.72 -10.76
CA LEU A 148 -0.72 19.00 -9.64
C LEU A 148 0.69 19.30 -10.14
N LEU A 149 1.15 18.60 -11.18
CA LEU A 149 2.43 18.90 -11.81
C LEU A 149 2.42 20.28 -12.47
N GLN A 150 1.34 20.63 -13.16
CA GLN A 150 1.16 21.96 -13.75
C GLN A 150 1.15 23.06 -12.68
N LYS A 151 0.47 22.83 -11.55
CA LYS A 151 0.37 23.81 -10.45
C LYS A 151 1.70 24.05 -9.73
N TYR A 152 2.53 23.01 -9.57
CA TYR A 152 3.74 23.08 -8.73
C TYR A 152 5.05 22.96 -9.51
N GLY A 153 5.01 22.77 -10.83
CA GLY A 153 6.16 22.68 -11.74
C GLY A 153 6.98 21.39 -11.65
N LYS A 154 7.07 20.78 -10.47
CA LYS A 154 7.76 19.50 -10.23
C LYS A 154 7.15 18.76 -9.04
N ALA A 155 7.43 17.45 -8.95
CA ALA A 155 7.09 16.68 -7.76
C ALA A 155 7.87 17.22 -6.55
N THR A 156 7.18 17.88 -5.61
CA THR A 156 7.78 18.40 -4.38
C THR A 156 7.15 17.76 -3.15
N PRO A 157 7.89 17.61 -2.03
CA PRO A 157 7.33 17.14 -0.76
C PRO A 157 6.28 18.09 -0.16
N ARG A 158 6.14 19.31 -0.71
CA ARG A 158 5.20 20.31 -0.21
C ARG A 158 3.79 19.83 -0.51
N ARG A 159 3.17 19.27 0.52
CA ARG A 159 1.74 18.99 0.75
C ARG A 159 0.89 18.95 -0.55
N SER A 160 0.49 17.75 -0.95
CA SER A 160 -0.68 17.47 -1.82
C SER A 160 -2.03 17.89 -1.20
N SER A 161 -1.99 18.69 -0.14
CA SER A 161 -3.09 19.46 0.44
C SER A 161 -2.60 20.91 0.63
N SER A 162 -3.47 21.90 0.48
CA SER A 162 -3.12 23.34 0.37
C SER A 162 -2.10 23.85 1.42
N PRO A 163 -1.19 24.78 1.10
CA PRO A 163 -0.18 25.22 2.05
C PRO A 163 -0.76 26.20 3.09
N PRO A 164 -0.28 26.19 4.36
CA PRO A 164 -0.40 27.34 5.23
C PRO A 164 0.59 28.42 4.79
N SER A 165 0.17 29.67 4.90
CA SER A 165 0.90 30.88 4.51
C SER A 165 2.22 31.05 5.26
N GLY A 166 3.29 31.35 4.52
CA GLY A 166 4.49 32.01 5.06
C GLY A 166 5.59 31.10 5.63
N ARG A 167 6.51 30.64 4.76
CA ARG A 167 7.95 30.50 5.07
C ARG A 167 8.74 30.07 3.81
N PRO A 168 9.86 30.73 3.47
CA PRO A 168 10.66 30.40 2.29
C PRO A 168 11.54 29.17 2.55
N ALA A 169 11.79 28.37 1.51
CA ALA A 169 12.58 27.15 1.56
C ALA A 169 14.03 27.41 1.15
N SER A 170 15.00 27.05 1.99
CA SER A 170 16.42 27.02 1.63
C SER A 170 16.81 25.67 1.03
N SER A 171 17.50 25.69 -0.11
CA SER A 171 17.96 24.52 -0.86
C SER A 171 19.28 23.95 -0.34
N ARG A 172 19.35 22.63 -0.09
CA ARG A 172 20.59 21.85 -0.18
C ARG A 172 20.34 20.55 -0.92
N SER A 173 21.17 20.30 -1.93
CA SER A 173 21.19 19.11 -2.78
C SER A 173 22.20 18.10 -2.22
N THR A 174 21.81 16.84 -2.11
CA THR A 174 22.74 15.71 -1.99
C THR A 174 22.24 14.57 -2.87
N THR A 175 23.06 14.19 -3.84
CA THR A 175 22.86 13.08 -4.76
C THR A 175 23.45 11.80 -4.13
N SER A 176 22.75 10.67 -4.20
CA SER A 176 23.36 9.36 -3.96
C SER A 176 22.75 8.32 -4.89
N THR A 177 23.60 7.73 -5.71
CA THR A 177 23.32 6.59 -6.61
C THR A 177 23.25 5.29 -5.79
N THR A 178 22.30 4.40 -6.09
CA THR A 178 22.34 3.02 -5.58
C THR A 178 21.93 2.04 -6.67
N SER A 179 22.78 1.04 -6.88
CA SER A 179 22.65 -0.06 -7.82
C SER A 179 21.54 -1.03 -7.41
N ARG A 180 20.89 -1.65 -8.41
CA ARG A 180 19.77 -2.59 -8.25
C ARG A 180 20.28 -4.02 -8.03
N SER A 181 19.87 -4.64 -6.93
CA SER A 181 19.68 -6.10 -6.84
C SER A 181 18.21 -6.39 -6.56
N ARG A 182 17.66 -7.43 -7.21
CA ARG A 182 16.25 -7.85 -7.06
C ARG A 182 16.11 -8.71 -5.79
N SER A 183 15.90 -8.06 -4.65
CA SER A 183 15.41 -8.71 -3.42
C SER A 183 14.05 -8.12 -3.03
N SER A 184 13.21 -8.94 -2.40
CA SER A 184 11.91 -8.53 -1.88
C SER A 184 12.06 -7.32 -0.97
N THR A 185 11.28 -6.27 -1.22
CA THR A 185 11.39 -5.01 -0.48
C THR A 185 10.50 -5.05 0.76
N THR A 186 11.10 -5.28 1.92
CA THR A 186 10.42 -5.12 3.21
C THR A 186 10.33 -3.64 3.56
N THR A 187 9.13 -3.13 3.81
CA THR A 187 8.92 -1.72 4.19
C THR A 187 8.16 -1.64 5.50
N ARG A 188 8.73 -0.94 6.48
CA ARG A 188 7.97 -0.48 7.65
C ARG A 188 7.08 0.67 7.21
N SER A 189 5.81 0.37 7.00
CA SER A 189 4.82 1.39 6.61
C SER A 189 4.32 2.10 7.87
N SER A 190 4.65 3.38 8.01
CA SER A 190 3.91 4.29 8.89
C SER A 190 2.65 4.75 8.14
N TRP A 191 1.50 4.59 8.79
CA TRP A 191 0.21 5.08 8.33
C TRP A 191 -0.11 6.43 8.99
#